data_AF-A0A1F7AE16-F1
#
_entry.id   AF-A0A1F7AE16-F1
#
_cell.length_a   1.000
_cell.length_b   1.000
_cell.length_c   1.000
_cell.angle_alpha   90.00
_cell.angle_beta   90.00
_cell.angle_gamma   90.00
#
_symmetry.space_group_name_H-M   'P 1'
#
loop_
_entity.id
_entity.type
_entity.pdbx_description
1 polymer ?
#
loop_
_entity_poly.entity_id
_entity_poly.type
_entity_poly.pdbx_seq_one_letter_code
_entity_poly.pdbx_strand_id
1 'polypeptide(L)' 'MYNRCHKCGRVHGYIRRFDLCRICFRELARKGQLMGIKKSSW' A
#
# COMPACT_ATOMS: atom_id res chain seq x y z
N MET A 1 -12.62 13.72 -9.09
CA MET A 1 -11.85 12.48 -9.34
C MET A 1 -11.14 12.08 -8.06
N TYR A 2 -11.17 10.79 -7.70
CA TYR A 2 -10.55 10.30 -6.47
C TYR A 2 -9.63 9.13 -6.82
N ASN A 3 -8.42 9.12 -6.28
CA ASN A 3 -7.49 8.02 -6.50
C ASN A 3 -7.95 6.83 -5.67
N ARG A 4 -8.29 5.74 -6.36
CA ARG A 4 -8.76 4.49 -5.75
C ARG A 4 -7.62 3.49 -5.74
N CYS A 5 -7.57 2.66 -4.71
CA CYS A 5 -6.67 1.51 -4.69
C CYS A 5 -6.98 0.57 -5.86
N HIS A 6 -5.97 0.22 -6.66
CA HIS A 6 -6.14 -0.68 -7.81
C HIS A 6 -6.59 -2.10 -7.43
N LYS A 7 -6.27 -2.55 -6.20
CA LYS A 7 -6.59 -3.91 -5.71
C LYS A 7 -7.98 -4.03 -5.08
N CYS A 8 -8.43 -3.01 -4.34
CA CYS A 8 -9.65 -3.11 -3.52
C CYS A 8 -10.63 -1.94 -3.68
N GLY A 9 -10.34 -0.96 -4.53
CA GLY A 9 -11.22 0.18 -4.79
C GLY A 9 -11.33 1.21 -3.66
N ARG A 10 -10.65 1.00 -2.52
CA ARG A 10 -10.69 1.91 -1.37
C ARG A 10 -10.23 3.32 -1.76
N VAL A 11 -11.04 4.32 -1.42
CA VAL A 11 -10.84 5.74 -1.76
C VAL A 11 -9.90 6.48 -0.79
N HIS A 12 -9.80 6.01 0.46
CA HIS A 12 -9.05 6.68 1.53
C HIS A 12 -7.72 6.00 1.85
N GLY A 13 -6.70 6.81 2.13
CA GLY A 13 -5.35 6.35 2.48
C GLY A 13 -4.63 5.73 1.29
N TYR A 14 -4.72 6.37 0.14
CA TYR A 14 -4.09 5.96 -1.10
C TYR A 14 -2.62 6.43 -1.14
N ILE A 15 -1.71 5.49 -1.38
CA ILE A 15 -0.26 5.70 -1.45
C ILE A 15 0.14 5.72 -2.93
N ARG A 16 0.36 6.93 -3.47
CA ARG A 16 0.67 7.17 -4.89
C ARG A 16 1.85 6.36 -5.43
N ARG A 17 2.93 6.23 -4.63
CA ARG A 17 4.16 5.51 -5.05
C ARG A 17 3.93 4.02 -5.32
N PHE A 18 2.90 3.43 -4.70
CA PHE A 18 2.59 2.00 -4.80
C PHE A 18 1.20 1.74 -5.40
N ASP A 19 0.46 2.78 -5.81
CA ASP A 19 -0.89 2.70 -6.38
C ASP A 19 -1.91 1.89 -5.54
N LEU A 20 -1.73 1.89 -4.22
CA LEU A 20 -2.45 1.02 -3.29
C LEU A 20 -2.96 1.81 -2.09
N CYS A 21 -4.01 1.30 -1.45
CA CYS A 21 -4.39 1.80 -0.13
C CYS A 21 -3.46 1.28 0.96
N ARG A 22 -3.42 1.99 2.10
CA ARG A 22 -2.64 1.64 3.29
C ARG A 22 -2.81 0.19 3.77
N ILE A 23 -3.99 -0.41 3.57
CA ILE A 23 -4.29 -1.78 4.03
C ILE A 23 -3.60 -2.79 3.12
N CYS A 24 -3.86 -2.71 1.82
CA CYS A 24 -3.24 -3.59 0.84
C CYS A 24 -1.72 -3.43 0.83
N PHE A 25 -1.22 -2.20 0.97
CA PHE A 25 0.20 -1.94 1.14
C PHE A 25 0.79 -2.69 2.34
N ARG A 26 0.15 -2.62 3.51
CA ARG A 26 0.61 -3.32 4.73
C ARG A 26 0.55 -4.84 4.57
N GLU A 27 -0.47 -5.39 3.92
CA GLU A 27 -0.56 -6.83 3.65
C GLU A 27 0.56 -7.31 2.74
N LEU A 28 0.82 -6.59 1.65
CA LEU A 28 1.88 -6.94 0.69
C LEU A 28 3.27 -6.75 1.32
N ALA A 29 3.46 -5.71 2.12
CA ALA A 29 4.70 -5.50 2.88
C ALA A 29 4.94 -6.64 3.88
N ARG A 30 3.89 -7.09 4.59
CA ARG A 30 3.99 -8.26 5.50
C ARG A 30 4.27 -9.57 4.77
N LYS A 31 3.74 -9.73 3.55
CA LYS A 31 3.99 -10.91 2.70
C LYS A 31 5.36 -10.87 2.01
N GLY A 32 6.11 -9.76 2.11
CA GLY A 32 7.38 -9.60 1.39
C GLY A 32 7.22 -9.40 -0.12
N GLN A 33 6.02 -9.08 -0.61
CA GLN A 33 5.75 -8.86 -2.04
C GLN A 33 6.16 -7.45 -2.50
N LEU A 34 6.43 -6.54 -1.57
CA LEU A 34 6.97 -5.21 -1.86
C LEU A 34 8.47 -5.19 -1.58
N MET A 35 9.27 -5.19 -2.65
CA MET A 35 10.73 -5.14 -2.56
C MET A 35 11.19 -3.81 -1.96
N GLY A 36 12.22 -3.86 -1.10
CA GLY A 36 12.82 -2.67 -0.47
C GLY A 36 12.01 -2.08 0.68
N ILE A 37 10.95 -2.75 1.15
CA ILE A 37 10.15 -2.31 2.30
C ILE A 37 10.49 -3.16 3.51
N LYS A 38 11.09 -2.54 4.52
CA LYS A 38 11.34 -3.13 5.83
C LYS A 38 10.68 -2.28 6.90
N LYS A 39 10.24 -2.90 7.99
CA LYS A 39 9.78 -2.18 9.18
C LYS A 39 10.95 -1.35 9.73
N SER A 40 10.74 -0.05 9.91
CA SER A 40 11.73 0.82 10.53
C SER A 40 11.92 0.43 12.00
N SER A 41 13.18 0.31 12.41
CA SER A 41 13.59 0.28 13.81
C SER A 41 14.45 1.52 13.99
N TRP A 42 13.87 2.53 14.62
CA TRP A 42 14.65 3.58 15.25
C TRP A 42 14.83 3.16 16.71
#